data_AF-A0A938R7L1-F1
#
_entry.id   AF-A0A938R7L1-F1
#
_cell.length_a   1.000
_cell.length_b   1.000
_cell.length_c   1.000
_cell.angle_alpha   90.00
_cell.angle_beta   90.00
_cell.angle_gamma   90.00
#
_symmetry.space_group_name_H-M   'P 1'
#
loop_
_entity.id
_entity.type
_entity.pdbx_description
1 polymer ?
#
loop_
_entity_poly.entity_id
_entity_poly.type
_entity_poly.pdbx_seq_one_letter_code
_entity_poly.pdbx_strand_id
1 'polypeptide(L)'
;MNQFIRCIDCGEGFMKTPFDQFPEYEYDPARPSEPIQTIEKDDFQDFLIVHQGHQSEYLEIMEDSFVSEKDYLEPVKTSYFKATNTKKEKFVVKRFREDIREKLRYKIIPGDYFLECSGVEIQPKEITQQLKGEFKRSPLSETQISAFLKLYRHIVKIIDIKNLERVSEESLHPLEIYYKMDDISLFYLLRNCRNVFKGKAYLDIEEFISRHKDDGVLLLKVRYKIQITRREKTKKEAAPSLILAENKKVKVIGKD
;
A
#
# COMPACT_ATOMS: atom_id res chain seq x y z
N MET A 1 8.63 -10.87 -15.70
CA MET A 1 8.98 -9.54 -15.17
C MET A 1 7.94 -8.58 -15.70
N ASN A 2 7.15 -7.93 -14.83
CA ASN A 2 6.06 -7.07 -15.27
C ASN A 2 6.63 -5.80 -15.90
N GLN A 3 6.15 -5.43 -17.07
CA GLN A 3 6.58 -4.22 -17.77
C GLN A 3 5.45 -3.21 -17.75
N PHE A 4 5.72 -1.98 -17.32
CA PHE A 4 4.73 -0.92 -17.36
C PHE A 4 4.98 -0.02 -18.57
N ILE A 5 3.96 0.16 -19.40
CA ILE A 5 4.00 0.99 -20.60
C ILE A 5 3.10 2.19 -20.36
N ARG A 6 3.56 3.36 -20.76
CA ARG A 6 2.82 4.61 -20.72
C ARG A 6 2.65 5.14 -22.13
N CYS A 7 1.43 5.53 -22.47
CA CYS A 7 1.21 6.45 -23.58
C CYS A 7 1.49 7.89 -23.11
N ILE A 8 2.38 8.59 -23.81
CA ILE A 8 2.76 9.97 -23.48
C ILE A 8 1.62 10.94 -23.84
N ASP A 9 0.93 10.67 -24.95
CA ASP A 9 -0.03 11.59 -25.56
C ASP A 9 -1.35 11.64 -24.77
N CYS A 10 -1.93 10.49 -24.43
CA CYS A 10 -3.17 10.42 -23.65
C CYS A 10 -2.94 10.22 -22.14
N GLY A 11 -1.74 9.77 -21.73
CA GLY A 11 -1.40 9.53 -20.32
C GLY A 11 -1.94 8.23 -19.73
N GLU A 12 -2.51 7.35 -20.56
CA GLU A 12 -2.90 6.00 -20.15
C GLU A 12 -1.69 5.10 -19.92
N GLY A 13 -1.86 4.14 -19.02
CA GLY A 13 -0.84 3.13 -18.73
C GLY A 13 -1.38 1.72 -18.91
N PHE A 14 -0.47 0.81 -19.25
CA PHE A 14 -0.75 -0.61 -19.36
C PHE A 14 0.32 -1.40 -18.61
N MET A 15 -0.11 -2.34 -17.78
CA MET A 15 0.79 -3.27 -17.11
C MET A 15 0.78 -4.59 -17.87
N LYS A 16 1.85 -4.87 -18.59
CA LYS A 16 1.98 -6.11 -19.33
C LYS A 16 2.19 -7.27 -18.38
N THR A 17 1.32 -8.27 -18.47
CA THR A 17 1.37 -9.48 -17.66
C THR A 17 1.44 -10.73 -18.53
N PRO A 18 1.89 -11.88 -17.99
CA PRO A 18 1.78 -13.15 -18.70
C PRO A 18 0.34 -13.58 -19.01
N PHE A 19 -0.66 -12.96 -18.38
CA PHE A 19 -2.07 -13.31 -18.52
C PHE A 19 -2.79 -12.54 -19.61
N ASP A 20 -2.13 -11.56 -20.25
CA ASP A 20 -2.75 -10.70 -21.26
C ASP A 20 -3.27 -11.50 -22.48
N GLN A 21 -2.75 -12.71 -22.69
CA GLN A 21 -3.11 -13.63 -23.78
C GLN A 21 -3.93 -14.84 -23.32
N PHE A 22 -4.41 -14.84 -22.07
CA PHE A 22 -5.23 -15.94 -21.56
C PHE A 22 -6.66 -15.81 -22.09
N PRO A 23 -7.29 -16.92 -22.53
CA PRO A 23 -8.65 -16.87 -23.03
C PRO A 23 -9.67 -16.63 -21.91
N GLU A 24 -10.78 -16.00 -22.26
CA GLU A 24 -11.97 -15.92 -21.42
C GLU A 24 -12.93 -17.09 -21.75
N TYR A 25 -13.68 -17.54 -20.74
CA TYR A 25 -14.64 -18.62 -20.90
C TYR A 25 -16.04 -18.11 -20.55
N GLU A 26 -16.98 -18.30 -21.46
CA GLU A 26 -18.37 -17.91 -21.26
C GLU A 26 -19.25 -19.15 -21.14
N TYR A 27 -20.06 -19.18 -20.07
CA TYR A 27 -21.04 -20.22 -19.79
C TYR A 27 -22.42 -19.58 -19.68
N ASP A 28 -23.37 -20.03 -20.50
CA ASP A 28 -24.76 -19.60 -20.43
C ASP A 28 -25.56 -20.56 -19.53
N PRO A 29 -25.94 -20.16 -18.30
CA PRO A 29 -26.73 -21.00 -17.41
C PRO A 29 -28.15 -21.27 -17.93
N ALA A 30 -28.67 -20.47 -18.88
CA ALA A 30 -29.94 -20.75 -19.53
C ALA A 30 -29.83 -21.89 -20.56
N ARG A 31 -28.61 -22.24 -20.98
CA ARG A 31 -28.32 -23.29 -21.97
C ARG A 31 -27.19 -24.21 -21.49
N PRO A 32 -27.41 -24.96 -20.40
CA PRO A 32 -26.38 -25.79 -19.76
C PRO A 32 -25.85 -26.93 -20.64
N SER A 33 -26.57 -27.29 -21.71
CA SER A 33 -26.16 -28.30 -22.68
C SER A 33 -25.27 -27.75 -23.80
N GLU A 34 -25.11 -26.42 -23.91
CA GLU A 34 -24.19 -25.82 -24.87
C GLU A 34 -22.74 -25.91 -24.35
N PRO A 35 -21.76 -26.12 -25.23
CA PRO A 35 -20.36 -26.14 -24.84
C PRO A 35 -19.92 -24.75 -24.34
N ILE A 36 -19.03 -24.74 -23.34
CA ILE A 36 -18.41 -23.51 -22.84
C ILE A 36 -17.68 -22.84 -24.01
N GLN A 37 -18.01 -21.58 -24.28
CA GLN A 37 -17.37 -20.82 -25.34
C GLN A 37 -16.02 -20.31 -24.86
N THR A 38 -14.98 -20.52 -25.67
CA THR A 38 -13.64 -19.99 -25.43
C THR A 38 -13.45 -18.75 -26.30
N ILE A 39 -13.08 -17.64 -25.68
CA ILE A 39 -12.87 -16.35 -26.32
C ILE A 39 -11.38 -16.02 -26.19
N GLU A 40 -10.64 -16.14 -27.28
CA GLU A 40 -9.24 -15.74 -27.32
C GLU A 40 -9.11 -14.21 -27.10
N LYS A 41 -8.09 -13.82 -26.32
CA LYS A 41 -7.82 -12.42 -25.97
C LYS A 41 -6.34 -12.11 -26.17
N ASP A 42 -6.06 -10.86 -26.52
CA ASP A 42 -4.73 -10.27 -26.39
C ASP A 42 -4.89 -8.82 -25.93
N ASP A 43 -5.00 -8.65 -24.61
CA ASP A 43 -5.24 -7.34 -23.98
C ASP A 43 -4.16 -6.32 -24.31
N PHE A 44 -2.94 -6.79 -24.56
CA PHE A 44 -1.82 -5.92 -24.91
C PHE A 44 -1.94 -5.43 -26.36
N GLN A 45 -2.31 -6.30 -27.30
CA GLN A 45 -2.57 -5.88 -28.67
C GLN A 45 -3.76 -4.91 -28.76
N ASP A 46 -4.83 -5.17 -28.00
CA ASP A 46 -5.95 -4.24 -27.91
C ASP A 46 -5.49 -2.85 -27.46
N PHE A 47 -4.62 -2.78 -26.45
CA PHE A 47 -4.02 -1.52 -26.01
C PHE A 47 -3.21 -0.84 -27.12
N LEU A 48 -2.36 -1.59 -27.84
CA LEU A 48 -1.54 -1.05 -28.93
C LEU A 48 -2.37 -0.50 -30.10
N ILE A 49 -3.46 -1.19 -30.46
CA ILE A 49 -4.37 -0.76 -31.54
C ILE A 49 -5.03 0.57 -31.20
N VAL A 50 -5.55 0.71 -29.97
CA VAL A 50 -6.17 1.97 -29.50
C VAL A 50 -5.16 3.11 -29.46
N HIS A 51 -3.88 2.80 -29.25
CA HIS A 51 -2.79 3.78 -29.15
C HIS A 51 -1.94 3.86 -30.42
N GLN A 52 -2.46 3.42 -31.56
CA GLN A 52 -1.74 3.48 -32.82
C GLN A 52 -1.46 4.94 -33.21
N GLY A 53 -0.18 5.23 -33.43
CA GLY A 53 0.28 6.59 -33.75
C GLY A 53 0.58 7.45 -32.52
N HIS A 54 0.32 6.96 -31.30
CA HIS A 54 0.76 7.63 -30.08
C HIS A 54 2.21 7.30 -29.73
N GLN A 55 2.90 8.26 -29.10
CA GLN A 55 4.20 8.02 -28.48
C GLN A 55 4.04 7.26 -27.16
N SER A 56 4.83 6.22 -26.97
CA SER A 56 4.82 5.41 -25.76
C SER A 56 6.22 5.24 -25.18
N GLU A 57 6.32 5.13 -23.86
CA GLU A 57 7.55 4.87 -23.13
C GLU A 57 7.37 3.72 -22.12
N TYR A 58 8.45 2.99 -21.85
CA TYR A 58 8.49 2.01 -20.77
C TYR A 58 8.86 2.70 -19.46
N LEU A 59 8.17 2.34 -18.37
CA LEU A 59 8.54 2.70 -17.01
C LEU A 59 9.01 1.46 -16.24
N GLU A 60 10.11 1.62 -15.53
CA GLU A 60 10.64 0.66 -14.57
C GLU A 60 9.90 0.81 -13.23
N ILE A 61 9.33 -0.28 -12.73
CA ILE A 61 8.58 -0.30 -11.47
C ILE A 61 9.57 -0.40 -10.30
N MET A 62 9.36 0.39 -9.26
CA MET A 62 10.07 0.22 -8.00
C MET A 62 9.34 -0.83 -7.15
N GLU A 63 9.88 -2.05 -7.09
CA GLU A 63 9.25 -3.23 -6.45
C GLU A 63 8.83 -3.01 -4.98
N ASP A 64 9.56 -2.19 -4.22
CA ASP A 64 9.31 -1.90 -2.80
C ASP A 64 8.31 -0.76 -2.56
N SER A 65 7.64 -0.28 -3.62
CA SER A 65 6.79 0.91 -3.58
C SER A 65 5.28 0.62 -3.67
N PHE A 66 4.86 -0.63 -3.60
CA PHE A 66 3.43 -0.94 -3.65
C PHE A 66 2.73 -0.58 -2.34
N VAL A 67 1.64 0.18 -2.43
CA VAL A 67 0.78 0.55 -1.29
C VAL A 67 -0.68 0.63 -1.73
N SER A 68 -1.64 0.36 -0.83
CA SER A 68 -3.07 0.54 -1.12
C SER A 68 -3.83 1.25 -0.02
N GLU A 69 -4.90 1.94 -0.40
CA GLU A 69 -5.77 2.67 0.53
C GLU A 69 -6.65 1.75 1.36
N LYS A 70 -6.91 0.53 0.86
CA LYS A 70 -7.75 -0.48 1.50
C LYS A 70 -6.95 -1.77 1.73
N ASP A 71 -7.59 -2.72 2.42
CA ASP A 71 -7.07 -4.05 2.76
C ASP A 71 -6.45 -4.83 1.61
N TYR A 72 -5.51 -5.71 1.92
CA TYR A 72 -4.94 -6.65 0.95
C TYR A 72 -5.99 -7.58 0.32
N LEU A 73 -7.12 -7.84 0.99
CA LEU A 73 -8.17 -8.71 0.50
C LEU A 73 -9.25 -8.00 -0.33
N GLU A 74 -9.25 -6.67 -0.38
CA GLU A 74 -10.24 -5.91 -1.12
C GLU A 74 -9.93 -5.94 -2.64
N PRO A 75 -10.79 -6.56 -3.48
CA PRO A 75 -10.53 -6.70 -4.91
C PRO A 75 -10.65 -5.38 -5.68
N VAL A 76 -11.45 -4.40 -5.23
CA VAL A 76 -11.65 -3.12 -5.93
C VAL A 76 -10.87 -1.97 -5.27
N LYS A 77 -9.78 -2.28 -4.56
CA LYS A 77 -8.95 -1.25 -3.93
C LYS A 77 -8.20 -0.42 -4.95
N THR A 78 -8.06 0.85 -4.61
CA THR A 78 -7.06 1.70 -5.24
C THR A 78 -5.69 1.40 -4.62
N SER A 79 -4.71 1.18 -5.49
CA SER A 79 -3.31 0.96 -5.13
C SER A 79 -2.41 1.92 -5.90
N TYR A 80 -1.23 2.17 -5.33
CA TYR A 80 -0.22 3.05 -5.89
C TYR A 80 1.13 2.34 -5.89
N PHE A 81 1.94 2.64 -6.88
CA PHE A 81 3.35 2.27 -6.91
C PHE A 81 4.15 3.35 -7.65
N LYS A 82 5.45 3.39 -7.39
CA LYS A 82 6.39 4.29 -8.04
C LYS A 82 6.96 3.62 -9.28
N ALA A 83 7.16 4.42 -10.31
CA ALA A 83 7.85 4.00 -11.51
C ALA A 83 8.77 5.12 -12.01
N THR A 84 9.79 4.75 -12.78
CA THR A 84 10.72 5.71 -13.37
C THR A 84 10.98 5.40 -14.84
N ASN A 85 11.28 6.42 -15.64
CA ASN A 85 11.70 6.23 -17.03
C ASN A 85 13.23 6.21 -17.14
N THR A 86 13.72 6.03 -18.37
CA THR A 86 15.16 6.02 -18.67
C THR A 86 15.89 7.32 -18.29
N LYS A 87 15.16 8.45 -18.17
CA LYS A 87 15.67 9.75 -17.76
C LYS A 87 15.64 9.96 -16.23
N LYS A 88 15.26 8.94 -15.45
CA LYS A 88 15.11 8.98 -13.99
C LYS A 88 14.02 9.96 -13.50
N GLU A 89 13.05 10.27 -14.35
CA GLU A 89 11.86 11.00 -13.91
C GLU A 89 10.99 10.06 -13.07
N LYS A 90 10.38 10.60 -12.01
CA LYS A 90 9.55 9.82 -11.09
C LYS A 90 8.08 9.99 -11.42
N PHE A 91 7.36 8.87 -11.34
CA PHE A 91 5.93 8.80 -11.54
C PHE A 91 5.30 7.98 -10.42
N VAL A 92 4.10 8.39 -10.01
CA VAL A 92 3.20 7.58 -9.21
C VAL A 92 2.16 7.00 -10.15
N VAL A 93 2.05 5.68 -10.18
CA VAL A 93 1.02 4.96 -10.92
C VAL A 93 -0.10 4.61 -9.97
N LYS A 94 -1.30 5.16 -10.22
CA LYS A 94 -2.54 4.78 -9.55
C LYS A 94 -3.19 3.62 -10.32
N ARG A 95 -3.34 2.47 -9.68
CA ARG A 95 -4.02 1.27 -10.18
C ARG A 95 -5.37 1.10 -9.48
N PHE A 96 -6.45 1.03 -10.25
CA PHE A 96 -7.82 0.98 -9.72
C PHE A 96 -8.80 0.33 -10.70
N ARG A 97 -9.98 -0.07 -10.20
CA ARG A 97 -11.16 -0.50 -10.94
C ARG A 97 -12.40 -0.23 -10.09
N GLU A 98 -13.57 -0.07 -10.69
CA GLU A 98 -14.81 0.19 -9.95
C GLU A 98 -15.55 -1.11 -9.61
N ASP A 99 -15.47 -2.10 -10.50
CA ASP A 99 -16.08 -3.42 -10.33
C ASP A 99 -15.04 -4.53 -10.60
N ILE A 100 -15.21 -5.71 -10.00
CA ILE A 100 -14.32 -6.86 -10.20
C ILE A 100 -14.34 -7.37 -11.65
N ARG A 101 -15.45 -7.15 -12.36
CA ARG A 101 -15.65 -7.52 -13.77
C ARG A 101 -14.96 -6.56 -14.73
N GLU A 102 -14.52 -5.40 -14.27
CA GLU A 102 -13.81 -4.43 -15.10
C GLU A 102 -12.31 -4.69 -15.14
N LYS A 103 -11.69 -4.36 -16.27
CA LYS A 103 -10.23 -4.32 -16.42
C LYS A 103 -9.62 -3.29 -15.46
N LEU A 104 -8.44 -3.60 -14.93
CA LEU A 104 -7.66 -2.65 -14.14
C LEU A 104 -7.25 -1.45 -15.00
N ARG A 105 -7.50 -0.26 -14.47
CA ARG A 105 -7.10 1.01 -15.08
C ARG A 105 -5.88 1.57 -14.38
N TYR A 106 -5.06 2.26 -15.16
CA TYR A 106 -3.83 2.88 -14.66
C TYR A 106 -3.84 4.37 -15.00
N LYS A 107 -3.63 5.20 -13.98
CA LYS A 107 -3.45 6.63 -14.13
C LYS A 107 -2.05 7.03 -13.65
N ILE A 108 -1.35 7.77 -14.50
CA ILE A 108 0.03 8.15 -14.26
C ILE A 108 0.07 9.59 -13.75
N ILE A 109 0.74 9.80 -12.63
CA ILE A 109 0.85 11.08 -11.96
C ILE A 109 2.34 11.44 -11.89
N PRO A 110 2.81 12.48 -12.60
CA PRO A 110 4.19 12.94 -12.50
C PRO A 110 4.52 13.39 -11.07
N GLY A 111 5.58 12.83 -10.51
CA GLY A 111 6.01 13.14 -9.15
C GLY A 111 6.26 11.91 -8.30
N ASP A 112 6.04 12.05 -6.99
CA ASP A 112 6.35 11.03 -5.99
C ASP A 112 5.19 10.94 -4.98
N TYR A 113 5.21 9.93 -4.11
CA TYR A 113 4.36 9.90 -2.94
C TYR A 113 5.18 9.61 -1.68
N PHE A 114 4.70 10.10 -0.55
CA PHE A 114 5.19 9.75 0.77
C PHE A 114 4.03 9.32 1.66
N LEU A 115 4.37 8.65 2.75
CA LEU A 115 3.40 8.24 3.76
C LEU A 115 3.42 9.26 4.90
N GLU A 116 2.31 9.92 5.12
CA GLU A 116 2.12 10.85 6.22
C GLU A 116 1.46 10.13 7.40
N CYS A 117 2.05 10.24 8.59
CA CYS A 117 1.43 9.69 9.80
C CYS A 117 0.13 10.43 10.10
N SER A 118 -0.96 9.67 10.14
CA SER A 118 -2.31 10.19 10.42
C SER A 118 -2.78 9.91 11.85
N GLY A 119 -2.15 8.96 12.54
CA GLY A 119 -2.47 8.64 13.92
C GLY A 119 -1.58 7.55 14.51
N VAL A 120 -1.39 7.61 15.82
CA VAL A 120 -0.72 6.58 16.63
C VAL A 120 -1.72 6.10 17.66
N GLU A 121 -1.94 4.80 17.72
CA GLU A 121 -2.97 4.16 18.52
C GLU A 121 -2.37 3.01 19.34
N ILE A 122 -2.93 2.79 20.53
CA ILE A 122 -2.73 1.55 21.29
C ILE A 122 -3.77 0.52 20.87
N GLN A 123 -3.58 -0.71 21.33
CA GLN A 123 -4.47 -1.85 21.05
C GLN A 123 -5.28 -2.20 22.32
N PRO A 124 -6.29 -1.40 22.70
CA PRO A 124 -6.88 -1.48 24.03
C PRO A 124 -7.63 -2.79 24.29
N LYS A 125 -8.16 -3.42 23.23
CA LYS A 125 -8.91 -4.68 23.36
C LYS A 125 -7.95 -5.82 23.67
N GLU A 126 -6.86 -5.88 22.92
CA GLU A 126 -5.77 -6.84 22.99
C GLU A 126 -5.08 -6.75 24.36
N ILE A 127 -4.71 -5.53 24.78
CA ILE A 127 -4.15 -5.26 26.12
C ILE A 127 -5.11 -5.71 27.22
N THR A 128 -6.40 -5.37 27.11
CA THR A 128 -7.40 -5.76 28.12
C THR A 128 -7.55 -7.28 28.21
N GLN A 129 -7.60 -7.96 27.06
CA GLN A 129 -7.69 -9.41 27.00
C GLN A 129 -6.46 -10.07 27.61
N GLN A 130 -5.26 -9.59 27.29
CA GLN A 130 -4.03 -10.13 27.84
C GLN A 130 -3.94 -9.91 29.35
N LEU A 131 -4.22 -8.69 29.85
CA LEU A 131 -4.25 -8.40 31.29
C LEU A 131 -5.26 -9.31 32.03
N LYS A 132 -6.47 -9.50 31.51
CA LYS A 132 -7.45 -10.40 32.11
C LYS A 132 -7.03 -11.87 32.04
N GLY A 133 -6.34 -12.25 30.96
CA GLY A 133 -5.85 -13.60 30.72
C GLY A 133 -4.75 -14.02 31.69
N GLU A 134 -3.80 -13.14 31.97
CA GLU A 134 -2.63 -13.44 32.81
C GLU A 134 -2.92 -13.27 34.30
N PHE A 135 -3.77 -12.30 34.67
CA PHE A 135 -4.04 -11.97 36.06
C PHE A 135 -5.20 -12.79 36.66
N LYS A 136 -5.57 -13.94 36.09
CA LYS A 136 -6.71 -14.77 36.56
C LYS A 136 -6.66 -15.13 38.05
N ARG A 137 -5.47 -15.36 38.60
CA ARG A 137 -5.28 -15.72 40.03
C ARG A 137 -5.33 -14.52 40.97
N SER A 138 -5.09 -13.32 40.46
CA SER A 138 -5.16 -12.06 41.20
C SER A 138 -5.74 -10.98 40.28
N PRO A 139 -7.06 -11.01 40.02
CA PRO A 139 -7.66 -10.19 38.98
C PRO A 139 -7.48 -8.70 39.25
N LEU A 140 -7.11 -7.97 38.19
CA LEU A 140 -7.13 -6.51 38.21
C LEU A 140 -8.58 -6.01 38.15
N SER A 141 -8.89 -4.94 38.88
CA SER A 141 -10.18 -4.29 38.74
C SER A 141 -10.32 -3.59 37.38
N GLU A 142 -11.55 -3.41 36.91
CA GLU A 142 -11.82 -2.63 35.70
C GLU A 142 -11.28 -1.19 35.80
N THR A 143 -11.28 -0.63 37.01
CA THR A 143 -10.69 0.70 37.27
C THR A 143 -9.18 0.71 37.06
N GLN A 144 -8.47 -0.34 37.47
CA GLN A 144 -7.03 -0.49 37.26
C GLN A 144 -6.69 -0.67 35.77
N ILE A 145 -7.43 -1.53 35.07
CA ILE A 145 -7.25 -1.74 33.63
C ILE A 145 -7.51 -0.43 32.86
N SER A 146 -8.61 0.25 33.17
CA SER A 146 -8.94 1.55 32.56
C SER A 146 -7.87 2.60 32.83
N ALA A 147 -7.32 2.64 34.05
CA ALA A 147 -6.23 3.55 34.40
C ALA A 147 -4.95 3.24 33.62
N PHE A 148 -4.57 1.96 33.48
CA PHE A 148 -3.43 1.54 32.66
C PHE A 148 -3.59 2.00 31.20
N LEU A 149 -4.74 1.73 30.59
CA LEU A 149 -5.02 2.14 29.21
C LEU A 149 -5.00 3.67 29.03
N LYS A 150 -5.51 4.42 30.02
CA LYS A 150 -5.47 5.89 30.01
C LYS A 150 -4.03 6.42 30.07
N LEU A 151 -3.20 5.85 30.94
CA LEU A 151 -1.77 6.19 31.02
C LEU A 151 -1.07 5.89 29.69
N TYR A 152 -1.34 4.71 29.12
CA TYR A 152 -0.70 4.31 27.88
C TYR A 152 -1.09 5.21 26.71
N ARG A 153 -2.38 5.54 26.57
CA ARG A 153 -2.85 6.53 25.59
C ARG A 153 -2.24 7.91 25.80
N HIS A 154 -2.01 8.33 27.04
CA HIS A 154 -1.42 9.64 27.31
C HIS A 154 0.02 9.73 26.79
N ILE A 155 0.81 8.67 27.01
CA ILE A 155 2.19 8.58 26.52
C ILE A 155 2.21 8.55 24.99
N VAL A 156 1.33 7.79 24.37
CA VAL A 156 1.26 7.70 22.90
C VAL A 156 0.97 9.05 22.22
N LYS A 157 0.26 9.97 22.88
CA LYS A 157 -0.01 11.31 22.32
C LYS A 157 1.22 12.21 22.20
N ILE A 158 2.28 11.93 22.96
CA ILE A 158 3.49 12.77 23.02
C ILE A 158 4.70 12.12 22.35
N ILE A 159 4.55 10.88 21.86
CA ILE A 159 5.61 10.13 21.21
C ILE A 159 5.88 10.68 19.80
N ASP A 160 7.17 10.82 19.48
CA ASP A 160 7.61 11.02 18.10
C ASP A 160 7.97 9.67 17.47
N ILE A 161 7.18 9.27 16.48
CA ILE A 161 7.36 8.01 15.76
C ILE A 161 8.65 7.94 14.93
N LYS A 162 9.31 9.07 14.63
CA LYS A 162 10.48 9.11 13.75
C LYS A 162 11.66 8.29 14.26
N ASN A 163 11.77 8.15 15.59
CA ASN A 163 12.86 7.44 16.25
C ASN A 163 12.46 6.06 16.75
N LEU A 164 11.23 5.62 16.49
CA LEU A 164 10.76 4.31 16.93
C LEU A 164 11.18 3.21 15.96
N GLU A 165 11.48 2.05 16.53
CA GLU A 165 11.79 0.85 15.76
C GLU A 165 10.51 0.25 15.18
N ARG A 166 10.48 0.08 13.85
CA ARG A 166 9.39 -0.60 13.14
C ARG A 166 9.49 -2.11 13.36
N VAL A 167 8.34 -2.76 13.57
CA VAL A 167 8.21 -4.21 13.70
C VAL A 167 7.49 -4.79 12.49
N SER A 168 7.94 -5.96 12.05
CA SER A 168 7.30 -6.76 11.00
C SER A 168 6.13 -7.55 11.54
N GLU A 169 5.13 -6.86 12.08
CA GLU A 169 3.86 -7.44 12.50
C GLU A 169 2.89 -7.46 11.29
N GLU A 170 2.19 -8.57 11.10
CA GLU A 170 1.25 -8.70 9.98
C GLU A 170 0.03 -7.78 10.17
N SER A 171 -0.33 -7.08 9.10
CA SER A 171 -1.53 -6.26 9.04
C SER A 171 -2.30 -6.55 7.77
N LEU A 172 -3.63 -6.62 7.88
CA LEU A 172 -4.51 -6.67 6.72
C LEU A 172 -4.50 -5.36 5.92
N HIS A 173 -4.15 -4.25 6.58
CA HIS A 173 -4.08 -2.92 6.00
C HIS A 173 -2.62 -2.50 5.73
N PRO A 174 -2.24 -2.24 4.46
CA PRO A 174 -0.87 -1.81 4.09
C PRO A 174 -0.40 -0.49 4.73
N LEU A 175 -1.34 0.35 5.15
CA LEU A 175 -1.07 1.65 5.77
C LEU A 175 -1.04 1.58 7.30
N GLU A 176 -1.19 0.38 7.87
CA GLU A 176 -1.05 0.15 9.31
C GLU A 176 0.31 -0.51 9.56
N ILE A 177 1.15 0.17 10.34
CA ILE A 177 2.51 -0.26 10.65
C ILE A 177 2.66 -0.27 12.17
N TYR A 178 3.34 -1.29 12.68
CA TYR A 178 3.59 -1.45 14.11
C TYR A 178 4.98 -0.98 14.51
N TYR A 179 5.07 -0.36 15.68
CA TYR A 179 6.30 0.18 16.23
C TYR A 179 6.47 -0.24 17.69
N LYS A 180 7.72 -0.47 18.11
CA LYS A 180 8.07 -0.59 19.51
C LYS A 180 8.03 0.77 20.17
N MET A 181 7.57 0.79 21.42
CA MET A 181 7.76 1.97 22.25
C MET A 181 9.23 2.06 22.67
N ASP A 182 9.80 3.27 22.64
CA ASP A 182 11.16 3.49 23.10
C ASP A 182 11.29 3.33 24.63
N ASP A 183 12.50 3.03 25.09
CA ASP A 183 12.77 2.78 26.50
C ASP A 183 12.45 3.97 27.41
N ILE A 184 12.56 5.21 26.92
CA ILE A 184 12.24 6.40 27.69
C ILE A 184 10.73 6.44 27.94
N SER A 185 9.92 6.27 26.90
CA SER A 185 8.46 6.20 26.98
C SER A 185 7.97 5.02 27.83
N LEU A 186 8.61 3.85 27.73
CA LEU A 186 8.32 2.69 28.59
C LEU A 186 8.64 2.97 30.07
N PHE A 187 9.77 3.62 30.34
CA PHE A 187 10.12 4.03 31.70
C PHE A 187 9.09 5.03 32.28
N TYR A 188 8.62 5.98 31.46
CA TYR A 188 7.54 6.88 31.85
C TYR A 188 6.23 6.14 32.14
N LEU A 189 5.88 5.11 31.36
CA LEU A 189 4.71 4.27 31.62
C LEU A 189 4.84 3.59 32.98
N LEU A 190 5.95 2.88 33.22
CA LEU A 190 6.22 2.17 34.48
C LEU A 190 6.19 3.11 35.68
N ARG A 191 6.84 4.27 35.58
CA ARG A 191 6.83 5.28 36.65
C ARG A 191 5.41 5.71 37.02
N ASN A 192 4.55 5.94 36.03
CA ASN A 192 3.17 6.36 36.28
C ASN A 192 2.26 5.22 36.75
N CYS A 193 2.55 3.96 36.37
CA CYS A 193 1.86 2.78 36.89
C CYS A 193 1.95 2.66 38.42
N ARG A 194 3.01 3.19 39.06
CA ARG A 194 3.12 3.23 40.54
C ARG A 194 1.99 3.99 41.24
N ASN A 195 1.28 4.86 40.53
CA ASN A 195 0.13 5.58 41.08
C ASN A 195 -1.14 4.72 41.12
N VAL A 196 -1.20 3.66 40.30
CA VAL A 196 -2.37 2.78 40.12
C VAL A 196 -2.15 1.43 40.81
N PHE A 197 -0.94 0.88 40.69
CA PHE A 197 -0.57 -0.44 41.19
C PHE A 197 0.40 -0.31 42.36
N LYS A 198 0.24 -1.15 43.38
CA LYS A 198 1.03 -1.12 44.62
C LYS A 198 1.52 -2.53 44.97
N GLY A 199 2.69 -2.62 45.61
CA GLY A 199 3.26 -3.89 46.06
C GLY A 199 3.41 -4.89 44.93
N LYS A 200 2.93 -6.12 45.15
CA LYS A 200 2.99 -7.21 44.17
C LYS A 200 2.33 -6.86 42.83
N ALA A 201 1.19 -6.17 42.85
CA ALA A 201 0.49 -5.79 41.62
C ALA A 201 1.31 -4.86 40.72
N TYR A 202 2.22 -4.05 41.29
CA TYR A 202 3.14 -3.23 40.49
C TYR A 202 4.21 -4.11 39.83
N LEU A 203 4.79 -5.05 40.57
CA LEU A 203 5.80 -5.97 40.03
C LEU A 203 5.22 -6.84 38.90
N ASP A 204 3.99 -7.33 39.09
CA ASP A 204 3.30 -8.11 38.08
C ASP A 204 3.05 -7.29 36.79
N ILE A 205 2.75 -5.98 36.91
CA ILE A 205 2.58 -5.07 35.77
C ILE A 205 3.92 -4.73 35.10
N GLU A 206 4.98 -4.57 35.88
CA GLU A 206 6.33 -4.36 35.37
C GLU A 206 6.81 -5.56 34.55
N GLU A 207 6.57 -6.77 35.06
CA GLU A 207 6.84 -8.01 34.33
C GLU A 207 5.96 -8.14 33.07
N PHE A 208 4.67 -7.81 33.16
CA PHE A 208 3.77 -7.76 32.00
C PHE A 208 4.30 -6.85 30.90
N ILE A 209 4.70 -5.62 31.24
CA ILE A 209 5.27 -4.68 30.26
C ILE A 209 6.56 -5.24 29.65
N SER A 210 7.44 -5.80 30.48
CA SER A 210 8.71 -6.38 30.02
C SER A 210 8.51 -7.53 29.03
N ARG A 211 7.53 -8.41 29.27
CA ARG A 211 7.23 -9.55 28.39
C ARG A 211 6.59 -9.14 27.07
N HIS A 212 5.76 -8.10 27.08
CA HIS A 212 4.92 -7.73 25.94
C HIS A 212 5.39 -6.49 25.15
N LYS A 213 6.46 -5.81 25.57
CA LYS A 213 6.95 -4.59 24.89
C LYS A 213 7.32 -4.79 23.42
N ASP A 214 7.64 -6.04 23.03
CA ASP A 214 8.11 -6.40 21.69
C ASP A 214 7.09 -7.25 20.90
N ASP A 215 5.89 -7.50 21.43
CA ASP A 215 4.87 -8.33 20.78
C ASP A 215 3.54 -7.59 20.53
N GLY A 216 2.65 -8.24 19.79
CA GLY A 216 1.37 -7.68 19.34
C GLY A 216 0.46 -7.09 20.43
N VAL A 217 0.77 -7.23 21.73
CA VAL A 217 -0.02 -6.64 22.82
C VAL A 217 0.34 -5.17 23.06
N LEU A 218 1.62 -4.83 23.24
CA LEU A 218 2.04 -3.46 23.54
C LEU A 218 2.59 -2.70 22.34
N LEU A 219 2.68 -3.29 21.15
CA LEU A 219 3.08 -2.52 19.97
C LEU A 219 2.14 -1.35 19.70
N LEU A 220 2.75 -0.24 19.26
CA LEU A 220 2.05 0.95 18.81
C LEU A 220 1.60 0.76 17.37
N LYS A 221 0.31 0.95 17.14
CA LYS A 221 -0.29 0.87 15.81
C LYS A 221 -0.31 2.25 15.18
N VAL A 222 0.46 2.46 14.12
CA VAL A 222 0.54 3.73 13.40
C VAL A 222 -0.20 3.62 12.07
N ARG A 223 -1.10 4.58 11.82
CA ARG A 223 -1.85 4.70 10.57
C ARG A 223 -1.24 5.76 9.68
N TYR A 224 -0.97 5.40 8.43
CA TYR A 224 -0.46 6.30 7.42
C TYR A 224 -1.53 6.69 6.40
N LYS A 225 -1.33 7.83 5.75
CA LYS A 225 -2.06 8.27 4.56
C LYS A 225 -1.08 8.51 3.43
N ILE A 226 -1.51 8.19 2.23
CA ILE A 226 -0.71 8.40 1.02
C ILE A 226 -0.84 9.86 0.63
N GLN A 227 0.29 10.58 0.58
CA GLN A 227 0.36 11.96 0.10
C GLN A 227 1.12 12.00 -1.22
N ILE A 228 0.46 12.47 -2.27
CA ILE A 228 1.04 12.53 -3.62
C ILE A 228 1.57 13.94 -3.87
N THR A 229 2.86 14.04 -4.13
CA THR A 229 3.52 15.28 -4.54
C THR A 229 3.60 15.32 -6.06
N ARG A 230 2.84 16.22 -6.69
CA ARG A 230 2.88 16.39 -8.14
C ARG A 230 4.07 17.26 -8.55
N ARG A 231 4.75 16.90 -9.63
CA ARG A 231 5.58 17.84 -10.37
C ARG A 231 4.69 18.60 -11.35
N GLU A 232 4.74 19.93 -11.32
CA GLU A 232 4.09 20.73 -12.35
C GLU A 232 4.68 20.35 -13.70
N LYS A 233 3.82 20.07 -14.69
CA LYS A 233 4.26 19.98 -16.08
C LYS A 233 4.77 21.36 -16.45
N THR A 234 6.06 21.53 -16.67
CA THR A 234 6.57 22.70 -17.41
C THR A 234 5.87 22.71 -18.77
N LYS A 235 4.97 23.67 -18.97
CA LYS A 235 4.38 24.00 -20.27
C LYS A 235 5.50 24.47 -21.22
N LYS A 236 6.12 23.53 -21.93
CA LYS A 236 6.90 23.69 -23.17
C LYS A 236 6.97 22.24 -23.71
N GLU A 237 6.38 21.85 -24.83
CA GLU A 237 6.24 22.52 -26.12
C GLU A 237 4.93 22.13 -26.82
N ALA A 238 4.17 23.14 -27.23
CA ALA A 238 3.27 23.13 -28.38
C ALA A 238 3.31 24.59 -28.87
N ALA A 239 3.60 24.96 -30.12
CA ALA A 239 3.68 24.31 -31.43
C ALA A 239 4.42 25.30 -32.39
N PRO A 240 4.29 25.26 -33.73
CA PRO A 240 4.53 24.20 -34.73
C PRO A 240 5.53 24.62 -35.86
N SER A 241 5.75 23.66 -36.77
CA SER A 241 6.03 23.76 -38.23
C SER A 241 7.47 23.89 -38.80
N LEU A 242 7.83 22.79 -39.48
CA LEU A 242 8.41 22.61 -40.83
C LEU A 242 9.87 23.05 -41.10
N ILE A 243 10.69 22.07 -41.50
CA ILE A 243 11.32 21.97 -42.83
C ILE A 243 11.72 20.50 -43.09
N LEU A 244 11.48 20.06 -44.33
CA LEU A 244 11.79 18.76 -44.93
C LEU A 244 13.25 18.31 -44.72
N ALA A 245 13.45 17.00 -44.57
CA ALA A 245 14.60 16.29 -45.15
C ALA A 245 14.25 14.81 -45.42
N GLU A 246 13.85 14.58 -46.66
CA GLU A 246 14.10 13.43 -47.54
C GLU A 246 14.41 12.03 -46.95
N ASN A 247 13.51 11.11 -47.31
CA ASN A 247 13.76 9.81 -47.93
C ASN A 247 14.91 8.92 -47.39
N LYS A 248 14.54 7.83 -46.71
CA LYS A 248 15.16 6.51 -46.98
C LYS A 248 14.11 5.39 -46.85
N LYS A 249 13.71 4.87 -48.02
CA LYS A 249 12.94 3.63 -48.18
C LYS A 249 13.72 2.45 -47.58
N VAL A 250 13.10 1.69 -46.68
CA VAL A 250 13.57 0.35 -46.32
C VAL A 250 12.89 -0.64 -47.26
N LYS A 251 13.68 -1.27 -48.12
CA LYS A 251 13.29 -2.41 -48.97
C LYS A 251 13.04 -3.63 -48.08
N VAL A 252 11.86 -4.22 -48.17
CA VAL A 252 11.63 -5.61 -47.76
C VAL A 252 12.14 -6.49 -48.90
N ILE A 253 13.18 -7.27 -48.63
CA ILE A 253 13.65 -8.34 -49.49
C ILE A 253 12.89 -9.59 -49.04
N GLY A 254 12.01 -10.10 -49.90
CA GLY A 254 11.51 -11.46 -49.82
C GLY A 254 12.64 -12.43 -50.14
N LYS A 255 12.73 -13.52 -49.39
CA LYS A 255 13.53 -14.69 -49.72
C LYS A 255 12.59 -15.80 -50.16
N ASP A 256 12.93 -16.31 -51.34
CA ASP A 256 12.59 -17.55 -52.06
C ASP A 256 11.77 -18.62 -51.33
#